data_AF-A0A8T4EJ20-F1
#
_entry.id   AF-A0A8T4EJ20-F1
#
_cell.length_a   1.000
_cell.length_b   1.000
_cell.length_c   1.000
_cell.angle_alpha   90.00
_cell.angle_beta   90.00
_cell.angle_gamma   90.00
#
_symmetry.space_group_name_H-M   'P 1'
#
loop_
_entity.id
_entity.type
_entity.pdbx_description
1 polymer ?
#
loop_
_entity_poly.entity_id
_entity_poly.type
_entity_poly.pdbx_seq_one_letter_code
_entity_poly.pdbx_strand_id
1 'polypeptide(L)'
;MADQAMIDQINKMRSQNMSNDDIAQRLLYLGYTNAQVFDALSQADTVPAYENGNSQEYVEMQPSYKYQQQDAHIDSSKVEEIAESIIEDKWNDLVESVNKIVDWKSSMELRIGVAEEQIKTIKSDFESLQKAIMGKISDSDSVMREVSVDIKALEQVFKKILPGFMENVNELSRITQKMKGK
;
A
#
# COMPACT_ATOMS: atom_id res chain seq x y z
N MET A 1 -27.91 -16.79 -18.29
CA MET A 1 -28.52 -15.54 -18.78
C MET A 1 -27.53 -14.98 -19.80
N ALA A 2 -27.69 -15.32 -21.08
CA ALA A 2 -26.96 -14.63 -22.13
C ALA A 2 -27.63 -13.26 -22.26
N ASP A 3 -26.87 -12.21 -21.97
CA ASP A 3 -27.40 -10.89 -21.69
C ASP A 3 -28.05 -10.28 -22.93
N GLN A 4 -29.23 -9.67 -22.75
CA GLN A 4 -29.88 -8.78 -23.71
C GLN A 4 -28.88 -7.77 -24.32
N ALA A 5 -27.90 -7.34 -23.52
CA ALA A 5 -26.80 -6.47 -23.93
C ALA A 5 -25.95 -7.03 -25.09
N MET A 6 -25.76 -8.35 -25.15
CA MET A 6 -24.99 -9.00 -26.23
C MET A 6 -25.79 -9.02 -27.54
N ILE A 7 -27.08 -9.31 -27.47
CA ILE A 7 -27.98 -9.26 -28.64
C ILE A 7 -28.06 -7.83 -29.20
N ASP A 8 -28.17 -6.83 -28.31
CA ASP A 8 -28.16 -5.42 -28.70
C ASP A 8 -26.83 -5.03 -29.37
N GLN A 9 -25.72 -5.57 -28.87
CA GLN A 9 -24.40 -5.33 -29.44
C GLN A 9 -24.22 -5.98 -30.82
N ILE A 10 -24.72 -7.20 -31.01
CA ILE A 10 -24.76 -7.89 -32.31
C ILE A 10 -25.56 -7.07 -33.32
N ASN A 11 -26.76 -6.64 -32.95
CA ASN A 11 -27.63 -5.83 -33.82
C ASN A 11 -26.98 -4.47 -34.18
N LYS A 12 -26.27 -3.85 -33.23
CA LYS A 12 -25.51 -2.64 -33.47
C LYS A 12 -24.32 -2.86 -34.42
N MET A 13 -23.60 -3.97 -34.30
CA MET A 13 -22.48 -4.25 -35.21
C MET A 13 -22.98 -4.64 -36.61
N ARG A 14 -24.13 -5.31 -36.70
CA ARG A 14 -24.80 -5.58 -37.99
C ARG A 14 -25.24 -4.31 -38.69
N SER A 15 -25.76 -3.31 -37.97
CA SER A 15 -26.09 -2.01 -38.57
C SER A 15 -24.85 -1.23 -39.04
N GLN A 16 -23.66 -1.60 -38.56
CA GLN A 16 -22.37 -1.13 -39.06
C GLN A 16 -21.85 -1.95 -40.25
N ASN A 17 -22.67 -2.85 -40.82
CA ASN A 17 -22.35 -3.73 -41.95
C ASN A 17 -21.19 -4.71 -41.66
N MET A 18 -20.97 -5.07 -40.38
CA MET A 18 -20.01 -6.09 -39.98
C MET A 18 -20.57 -7.50 -40.25
N SER A 19 -19.71 -8.43 -40.68
CA SER A 19 -20.11 -9.83 -40.88
C SER A 19 -20.34 -10.55 -39.55
N ASN A 20 -21.15 -11.60 -39.54
CA ASN A 20 -21.38 -12.40 -38.33
C ASN A 20 -20.08 -13.00 -37.77
N ASP A 21 -19.10 -13.29 -38.63
CA ASP A 21 -17.79 -13.81 -38.23
C ASP A 21 -16.95 -12.72 -37.53
N ASP A 22 -16.95 -11.49 -38.05
CA ASP A 22 -16.26 -10.35 -37.42
C ASP A 22 -16.88 -10.00 -36.06
N ILE A 23 -18.21 -10.12 -35.97
CA ILE A 23 -18.97 -9.91 -34.74
C ILE A 23 -18.61 -10.98 -33.71
N ALA A 24 -18.55 -12.25 -34.12
CA ALA A 24 -18.18 -13.36 -33.25
C ALA A 24 -16.78 -13.16 -32.67
N GLN A 25 -15.79 -12.84 -33.51
CA GLN A 25 -14.41 -12.58 -33.08
C GLN A 25 -14.33 -11.43 -32.07
N ARG A 26 -15.08 -10.35 -32.32
CA ARG A 26 -15.08 -9.19 -31.42
C ARG A 26 -15.73 -9.49 -30.07
N LEU A 27 -16.76 -10.33 -30.04
CA LEU A 27 -17.39 -10.78 -28.79
C LEU A 27 -16.46 -11.74 -28.02
N LEU A 28 -15.76 -12.65 -28.69
CA LEU A 28 -14.76 -13.50 -28.04
C LEU A 28 -13.63 -12.66 -27.41
N TYR A 29 -13.16 -11.61 -28.11
CA TYR A 29 -12.18 -10.67 -27.57
C TYR A 29 -12.67 -9.92 -26.32
N LEU A 30 -13.98 -9.67 -26.23
CA LEU A 30 -14.62 -9.07 -25.05
C LEU A 30 -14.80 -10.05 -23.88
N GLY A 31 -14.36 -11.30 -24.03
CA GLY A 31 -14.37 -12.33 -22.99
C GLY A 31 -15.64 -13.20 -22.98
N TYR A 32 -16.49 -13.11 -24.01
CA TYR A 32 -17.65 -14.00 -24.15
C TYR A 32 -17.22 -15.40 -24.60
N THR A 33 -17.92 -16.43 -24.15
CA THR A 33 -17.64 -17.81 -24.57
C THR A 33 -18.26 -18.13 -25.93
N ASN A 34 -17.68 -19.08 -26.67
CA ASN A 34 -18.23 -19.54 -27.95
C ASN A 34 -19.70 -19.97 -27.87
N ALA A 35 -20.09 -20.65 -26.78
CA ALA A 35 -21.48 -21.06 -26.56
C ALA A 35 -22.43 -19.88 -26.42
N GLN A 36 -22.01 -18.82 -25.71
CA GLN A 36 -22.80 -17.60 -25.56
C GLN A 36 -22.91 -16.84 -26.88
N VAL A 37 -21.80 -16.65 -27.59
CA VAL A 37 -21.76 -15.94 -28.87
C VAL A 37 -22.66 -16.61 -29.91
N PHE A 38 -22.59 -17.94 -30.02
CA PHE A 38 -23.42 -18.71 -30.94
C PHE A 38 -24.91 -18.63 -30.60
N ASP A 39 -25.26 -18.77 -29.31
CA ASP A 39 -26.63 -18.65 -28.83
C ASP A 39 -27.22 -17.25 -29.12
N ALA A 40 -26.48 -16.18 -28.88
CA ALA A 40 -26.96 -14.82 -29.15
C ALA A 40 -26.98 -14.44 -30.63
N LEU A 41 -26.05 -14.93 -31.46
CA LEU A 41 -26.10 -14.72 -32.92
C LEU A 41 -27.33 -15.40 -33.51
N SER A 42 -27.60 -16.63 -33.10
CA SER A 42 -28.80 -17.38 -33.49
C SER A 42 -30.07 -16.66 -33.03
N GLN A 43 -30.11 -16.19 -31.78
CA GLN A 43 -31.26 -15.44 -31.27
C GLN A 43 -31.46 -14.11 -32.00
N ALA A 44 -30.39 -13.37 -32.31
CA ALA A 44 -30.45 -12.13 -33.07
C ALA A 44 -30.94 -12.34 -34.53
N ASP A 45 -30.67 -13.51 -35.12
CA ASP A 45 -31.22 -13.90 -36.43
C ASP A 45 -32.70 -14.28 -36.38
N THR A 46 -33.20 -14.71 -35.21
CA THR A 46 -34.60 -15.14 -35.04
C THR A 46 -35.57 -14.02 -34.65
N VAL A 47 -35.12 -12.78 -34.44
CA VAL A 47 -36.00 -11.62 -34.20
C VAL A 47 -36.38 -10.99 -35.54
N PRO A 48 -37.58 -11.22 -36.09
CA PRO A 48 -38.03 -10.53 -37.28
C PRO A 48 -38.32 -9.08 -36.88
N ALA A 49 -37.82 -8.13 -37.67
CA ALA A 49 -38.16 -6.73 -37.56
C ALA A 49 -39.69 -6.54 -37.63
N TYR A 50 -40.33 -6.34 -36.48
CA TYR A 50 -41.71 -5.86 -36.43
C TYR A 50 -41.67 -4.35 -36.68
N GLU A 51 -41.95 -3.93 -37.93
CA GLU A 51 -42.67 -2.68 -38.25
C GLU A 51 -42.86 -2.52 -39.78
N ASN A 52 -43.94 -3.08 -40.34
CA ASN A 52 -45.04 -2.32 -40.95
C ASN A 52 -46.01 -3.22 -41.74
N GLY A 53 -47.26 -3.26 -41.24
CA GLY A 53 -48.51 -3.34 -41.99
C GLY A 53 -48.63 -4.26 -43.20
N ASN A 54 -49.19 -5.45 -43.00
CA ASN A 54 -50.57 -5.81 -43.40
C ASN A 54 -50.71 -7.33 -43.63
N SER A 55 -51.80 -7.86 -43.06
CA SER A 55 -52.48 -9.14 -43.35
C SER A 55 -51.69 -10.45 -43.42
N GLN A 56 -51.99 -11.30 -42.43
CA GLN A 56 -52.30 -12.74 -42.53
C GLN A 56 -51.53 -13.58 -43.54
N GLU A 57 -50.72 -14.50 -43.03
CA GLU A 57 -50.83 -15.92 -43.39
C GLU A 57 -50.02 -16.77 -42.39
N TYR A 58 -50.70 -17.72 -41.75
CA TYR A 58 -50.05 -18.81 -41.05
C TYR A 58 -49.44 -19.72 -42.11
N VAL A 59 -48.13 -19.61 -42.33
CA VAL A 59 -47.37 -20.65 -43.02
C VAL A 59 -46.44 -21.27 -41.99
N GLU A 60 -46.90 -22.40 -41.46
CA GLU A 60 -46.07 -23.39 -40.79
C GLU A 60 -45.13 -23.99 -41.83
N MET A 61 -44.07 -23.26 -42.17
CA MET A 61 -42.94 -23.79 -42.92
C MET A 61 -41.91 -24.26 -41.91
N GLN A 62 -41.93 -25.55 -41.61
CA GLN A 62 -40.69 -26.25 -41.26
C GLN A 62 -39.77 -26.16 -42.48
N PRO A 63 -38.60 -25.50 -42.37
CA PRO A 63 -37.57 -25.70 -43.35
C PRO A 63 -36.63 -26.75 -42.76
N SER A 64 -36.74 -27.97 -43.30
CA SER A 64 -35.66 -28.93 -43.22
C SER A 64 -34.45 -28.36 -43.97
N TYR A 65 -33.59 -27.62 -43.26
CA TYR A 65 -32.30 -27.25 -43.79
C TYR A 65 -31.40 -28.48 -43.67
N LYS A 66 -31.36 -29.27 -44.75
CA LYS A 66 -30.19 -30.10 -45.04
C LYS A 66 -29.01 -29.13 -45.13
N TYR A 67 -28.14 -29.19 -44.12
CA TYR A 67 -26.83 -28.56 -44.16
C TYR A 67 -26.11 -29.05 -45.43
N GLN A 68 -26.04 -28.20 -46.46
CA GLN A 68 -24.87 -28.21 -47.33
C GLN A 68 -23.74 -27.70 -46.45
N GLN A 69 -22.94 -28.63 -45.94
CA GLN A 69 -21.57 -28.35 -45.53
C GLN A 69 -20.85 -27.85 -46.78
N GLN A 70 -20.94 -26.55 -47.01
CA GLN A 70 -19.91 -25.85 -47.73
C GLN A 70 -18.89 -25.53 -46.66
N ASP A 71 -17.75 -26.22 -46.72
CA ASP A 71 -16.56 -25.99 -45.91
C ASP A 71 -16.15 -24.52 -45.95
N ALA A 72 -16.81 -23.70 -45.14
CA ALA A 72 -16.10 -22.72 -44.34
C ALA A 72 -15.48 -23.52 -43.20
N HIS A 73 -14.41 -24.26 -43.52
CA HIS A 73 -13.36 -24.48 -42.56
C HIS A 73 -12.96 -23.07 -42.12
N ILE A 74 -13.59 -22.55 -41.06
CA ILE A 74 -12.90 -21.68 -40.12
C ILE A 74 -11.64 -22.46 -39.86
N ASP A 75 -10.54 -21.94 -40.38
CA ASP A 75 -9.22 -22.54 -40.32
C ASP A 75 -8.88 -22.58 -38.83
N SER A 76 -9.33 -23.64 -38.15
CA SER A 76 -9.16 -23.86 -36.72
C SER A 76 -7.68 -23.70 -36.39
N SER A 77 -6.81 -24.05 -37.33
CA SER A 77 -5.37 -23.87 -37.27
C SER A 77 -4.93 -22.40 -37.17
N LYS A 78 -5.63 -21.44 -37.78
CA LYS A 78 -5.33 -20.00 -37.60
C LYS A 78 -5.84 -19.45 -36.27
N VAL A 79 -6.98 -19.93 -35.80
CA VAL A 79 -7.50 -19.56 -34.48
C VAL A 79 -6.64 -20.18 -33.38
N GLU A 80 -6.14 -21.40 -33.59
CA GLU A 80 -5.21 -22.13 -32.73
C GLU A 80 -3.83 -21.45 -32.72
N GLU A 81 -3.28 -21.07 -33.87
CA GLU A 81 -2.02 -20.33 -33.98
C GLU A 81 -2.08 -18.97 -33.24
N ILE A 82 -3.18 -18.23 -33.41
CA ILE A 82 -3.39 -16.96 -32.70
C ILE A 82 -3.58 -17.19 -31.20
N ALA A 83 -4.32 -18.22 -30.81
CA ALA A 83 -4.53 -18.55 -29.39
C ALA A 83 -3.23 -18.99 -28.71
N GLU A 84 -2.42 -19.83 -29.35
CA GLU A 84 -1.11 -20.27 -28.86
C GLU A 84 -0.15 -19.09 -28.71
N SER A 85 -0.08 -18.22 -29.72
CA SER A 85 0.75 -16.99 -29.65
C SER A 85 0.32 -16.08 -28.50
N ILE A 86 -0.98 -15.88 -28.28
CA ILE A 86 -1.48 -15.04 -27.18
C ILE A 86 -1.20 -15.70 -25.81
N ILE A 87 -1.35 -17.03 -25.71
CA ILE A 87 -1.09 -17.77 -24.47
C ILE A 87 0.39 -17.71 -24.12
N GLU A 88 1.29 -17.89 -25.09
CA GLU A 88 2.74 -17.86 -24.86
C GLU A 88 3.22 -16.46 -24.47
N ASP A 89 2.74 -15.42 -25.15
CA ASP A 89 3.04 -14.03 -24.77
C ASP A 89 2.60 -13.72 -23.34
N LYS A 90 1.37 -14.10 -22.97
CA LYS A 90 0.85 -13.88 -21.61
C LYS A 90 1.53 -14.75 -20.56
N TRP A 91 1.94 -15.96 -20.92
CA TRP A 91 2.72 -16.83 -20.04
C TRP A 91 4.09 -16.20 -19.73
N ASN A 92 4.76 -15.67 -20.75
CA ASN A 92 6.04 -15.00 -20.59
C ASN A 92 5.93 -13.73 -19.72
N ASP A 93 4.91 -12.89 -19.95
CA ASP A 93 4.61 -11.72 -19.10
C ASP A 93 4.40 -12.11 -17.62
N LEU A 94 3.69 -13.22 -17.39
CA LEU A 94 3.40 -13.73 -16.06
C LEU A 94 4.66 -14.26 -15.38
N VAL A 95 5.48 -15.04 -16.09
CA VAL A 95 6.76 -15.54 -15.58
C VAL A 95 7.70 -14.39 -15.23
N GLU A 96 7.77 -13.36 -16.08
CA GLU A 96 8.55 -12.16 -15.80
C GLU A 96 8.07 -11.45 -14.52
N SER A 97 6.75 -11.34 -14.35
CA SER A 97 6.15 -10.73 -13.16
C SER A 97 6.42 -11.54 -11.90
N VAL A 98 6.38 -12.88 -11.98
CA VAL A 98 6.74 -13.77 -10.87
C VAL A 98 8.21 -13.61 -10.49
N ASN A 99 9.11 -13.53 -11.47
CA ASN A 99 10.54 -13.28 -11.21
C ASN A 99 10.76 -11.95 -10.48
N LYS A 100 10.07 -10.88 -10.88
CA LYS A 100 10.11 -9.58 -10.17
C LYS A 100 9.63 -9.70 -8.72
N ILE A 101 8.60 -10.49 -8.46
CA ILE A 101 8.08 -10.75 -7.11
C ILE A 101 9.09 -11.55 -6.28
N VAL A 102 9.77 -12.53 -6.87
CA VAL A 102 10.81 -13.31 -6.20
C VAL A 102 11.99 -12.40 -5.82
N ASP A 103 12.46 -11.56 -6.74
CA ASP A 103 13.53 -10.60 -6.47
C ASP A 103 13.15 -9.61 -5.37
N TRP A 104 11.92 -9.11 -5.41
CA TRP A 104 11.37 -8.24 -4.37
C TRP A 104 11.29 -8.96 -3.01
N LYS A 105 10.86 -10.23 -2.98
CA LYS A 105 10.82 -11.06 -1.77
C LYS A 105 12.22 -11.21 -1.18
N SER A 106 13.21 -11.58 -1.98
CA SER A 106 14.60 -11.73 -1.53
C SER A 106 15.18 -10.41 -1.01
N SER A 107 14.91 -9.29 -1.69
CA SER A 107 15.31 -7.96 -1.23
C SER A 107 14.66 -7.59 0.11
N MET A 108 13.37 -7.91 0.28
CA MET A 108 12.66 -7.66 1.53
C MET A 108 13.19 -8.53 2.68
N GLU A 109 13.48 -9.81 2.44
CA GLU A 109 14.07 -10.71 3.43
C GLU A 109 15.42 -10.18 3.94
N LEU A 110 16.27 -9.68 3.05
CA LEU A 110 17.53 -9.04 3.43
C LEU A 110 17.31 -7.77 4.27
N ARG A 111 16.37 -6.91 3.86
CA ARG A 111 16.06 -5.67 4.59
C ARG A 111 15.48 -5.95 5.98
N ILE A 112 14.64 -6.98 6.11
CA ILE A 112 14.11 -7.43 7.40
C ILE A 112 15.25 -7.91 8.30
N GLY A 113 16.16 -8.74 7.78
CA GLY A 113 17.33 -9.20 8.55
C GLY A 113 18.21 -8.05 9.06
N VAL A 114 18.46 -7.05 8.21
CA VAL A 114 19.21 -5.84 8.61
C VAL A 114 18.45 -5.04 9.67
N ALA A 115 17.13 -4.88 9.53
CA ALA A 115 16.32 -4.16 10.51
C ALA A 115 16.29 -4.86 11.87
N GLU A 116 16.19 -6.19 11.89
CA GLU A 116 16.25 -6.99 13.12
C GLU A 116 17.58 -6.80 13.86
N GLU A 117 18.69 -6.81 13.11
CA GLU A 117 20.01 -6.59 13.70
C GLU A 117 20.16 -5.16 14.24
N GLN A 118 19.72 -4.16 13.49
CA GLN A 118 19.71 -2.76 13.96
C GLN A 118 18.86 -2.58 15.22
N ILE A 119 17.71 -3.25 15.33
CA ILE A 119 16.88 -3.22 16.54
C ILE A 119 17.61 -3.83 17.73
N LYS A 120 18.36 -4.93 17.54
CA LYS A 120 19.18 -5.51 18.60
C LYS A 120 20.30 -4.56 19.04
N THR A 121 20.98 -3.91 18.10
CA THR A 121 22.00 -2.91 18.41
C THR A 121 21.41 -1.74 19.19
N ILE A 122 20.28 -1.17 18.72
CA ILE A 122 19.58 -0.07 19.42
C ILE A 122 19.21 -0.47 20.85
N LYS A 123 18.73 -1.70 21.05
CA LYS A 123 18.42 -2.21 22.39
C LYS A 123 19.68 -2.23 23.27
N SER A 124 20.80 -2.72 22.75
CA SER A 124 22.07 -2.77 23.48
C SER A 124 22.61 -1.38 23.81
N ASP A 125 22.51 -0.45 22.87
CA ASP A 125 22.89 0.95 23.06
C ASP A 125 22.02 1.62 24.12
N PHE A 126 20.71 1.36 24.10
CA PHE A 126 19.78 1.86 25.12
C PHE A 126 20.11 1.33 26.52
N GLU A 127 20.39 0.03 26.66
CA GLU A 127 20.80 -0.56 27.94
C GLU A 127 22.11 0.07 28.45
N SER A 128 23.05 0.37 27.54
CA SER A 128 24.32 1.01 27.88
C SER A 128 24.12 2.47 28.31
N LEU A 129 23.25 3.20 27.61
CA LEU A 129 22.86 4.56 27.95
C LEU A 129 22.14 4.61 29.30
N GLN A 130 21.23 3.68 29.57
CA GLN A 130 20.55 3.59 30.87
C GLN A 130 21.56 3.39 32.01
N LYS A 131 22.56 2.51 31.83
CA LYS A 131 23.65 2.32 32.81
C LYS A 131 24.47 3.59 33.00
N ALA A 132 24.85 4.26 31.92
CA ALA A 132 25.63 5.50 31.97
C ALA A 132 24.87 6.63 32.69
N ILE A 133 23.58 6.80 32.40
CA ILE A 133 22.72 7.77 33.08
C ILE A 133 22.61 7.44 34.57
N MET A 134 22.41 6.17 34.93
CA MET A 134 22.29 5.78 36.34
C MET A 134 23.59 6.03 37.10
N GLY A 135 24.75 5.81 36.46
CA GLY A 135 26.06 6.22 36.99
C GLY A 135 26.16 7.73 37.20
N LYS A 136 25.85 8.53 36.17
CA LYS A 136 25.84 10.01 36.26
C LYS A 136 24.93 10.55 37.36
N ILE A 137 23.74 9.95 37.54
CA ILE A 137 22.80 10.35 38.60
C ILE A 137 23.35 9.98 39.97
N SER A 138 23.95 8.79 40.13
CA SER A 138 24.60 8.39 41.37
C SER A 138 25.76 9.32 41.73
N ASP A 139 26.61 9.67 40.76
CA ASP A 139 27.69 10.65 40.96
C ASP A 139 27.13 12.02 41.34
N SER A 140 26.02 12.44 40.72
CA SER A 140 25.35 13.71 41.02
C SER A 140 24.73 13.74 42.42
N ASP A 141 24.11 12.65 42.88
CA ASP A 141 23.59 12.53 44.26
C ASP A 141 24.75 12.61 45.27
N SER A 142 25.88 11.97 44.97
CA SER A 142 27.06 12.04 45.82
C SER A 142 27.63 13.45 45.92
N VAL A 143 27.79 14.15 44.79
CA VAL A 143 28.26 15.54 44.77
C VAL A 143 27.29 16.45 45.53
N MET A 144 25.98 16.27 45.37
CA MET A 144 24.99 17.07 46.07
C MET A 144 25.02 16.85 47.59
N ARG A 145 25.29 15.62 48.05
CA ARG A 145 25.52 15.33 49.47
C ARG A 145 26.79 15.98 50.00
N GLU A 146 27.90 15.91 49.26
CA GLU A 146 29.17 16.53 49.62
C GLU A 146 29.02 18.06 49.73
N VAL A 147 28.44 18.70 48.72
CA VAL A 147 28.14 20.14 48.74
C VAL A 147 27.23 20.51 49.92
N SER A 148 26.27 19.65 50.29
CA SER A 148 25.42 19.89 51.47
C SER A 148 26.20 19.84 52.79
N VAL A 149 27.21 18.99 52.90
CA VAL A 149 28.12 18.93 54.05
C VAL A 149 28.97 20.20 54.10
N ASP A 150 29.52 20.61 52.97
CA ASP A 150 30.35 21.83 52.88
C ASP A 150 29.54 23.09 53.19
N ILE A 151 28.31 23.20 52.68
CA ILE A 151 27.40 24.32 53.00
C ILE A 151 27.10 24.34 54.50
N LYS A 152 26.86 23.19 55.15
CA LYS A 152 26.66 23.14 56.60
C LYS A 152 27.92 23.54 57.37
N ALA A 153 29.10 23.14 56.91
CA ALA A 153 30.36 23.57 57.51
C ALA A 153 30.54 25.09 57.39
N LEU A 154 30.27 25.65 56.21
CA LEU A 154 30.27 27.10 55.97
C LEU A 154 29.23 27.83 56.84
N GLU A 155 28.02 27.28 56.99
CA GLU A 155 27.00 27.83 57.89
C GLU A 155 27.49 27.88 59.34
N GLN A 156 28.14 26.81 59.81
CA GLN A 156 28.72 26.77 61.16
C GLN A 156 29.88 27.74 61.33
N VAL A 157 30.74 27.85 60.31
CA VAL A 157 31.82 28.85 60.31
C VAL A 157 31.20 30.23 60.38
N PHE A 158 30.24 30.56 59.51
CA PHE A 158 29.53 31.84 59.51
C PHE A 158 28.91 32.18 60.87
N LYS A 159 28.21 31.20 61.49
CA LYS A 159 27.67 31.34 62.84
C LYS A 159 28.73 31.65 63.90
N LYS A 160 29.96 31.14 63.75
CA LYS A 160 31.09 31.41 64.67
C LYS A 160 31.75 32.77 64.43
N ILE A 161 31.89 33.23 63.18
CA ILE A 161 32.55 34.50 62.86
C ILE A 161 31.63 35.72 62.98
N LEU A 162 30.33 35.55 62.73
CA LEU A 162 29.36 36.66 62.73
C LEU A 162 29.32 37.45 64.05
N PRO A 163 29.34 36.83 65.24
CA PRO A 163 29.41 37.55 66.51
C PRO A 163 30.67 38.40 66.63
N GLY A 164 31.84 37.86 66.32
CA GLY A 164 33.12 38.59 66.36
C GLY A 164 33.16 39.76 65.38
N PHE A 165 32.55 39.60 64.20
CA PHE A 165 32.39 40.69 63.24
C PHE A 165 31.49 41.81 63.78
N MET A 166 30.35 41.47 64.37
CA MET A 166 29.46 42.47 64.98
C MET A 166 30.11 43.18 66.16
N GLU A 167 30.89 42.47 66.97
CA GLU A 167 31.64 43.05 68.08
C GLU A 167 32.71 44.03 67.57
N ASN A 168 33.52 43.62 66.60
CA ASN A 168 34.53 44.48 65.98
C ASN A 168 33.93 45.74 65.33
N VAL A 169 32.80 45.60 64.62
CA VAL A 169 32.10 46.76 64.01
C VAL A 169 31.54 47.70 65.08
N ASN A 170 30.98 47.16 66.16
CA ASN A 170 30.50 47.96 67.28
C ASN A 170 31.63 48.72 67.99
N GLU A 171 32.81 48.09 68.17
CA GLU A 171 33.99 48.76 68.69
C GLU A 171 34.47 49.88 67.77
N LEU A 172 34.56 49.63 66.46
CA LEU A 172 34.95 50.65 65.47
C LEU A 172 33.98 51.84 65.47
N SER A 173 32.67 51.57 65.55
CA SER A 173 31.63 52.58 65.66
C SER A 173 31.82 53.43 66.93
N ARG A 174 32.05 52.80 68.09
CA ARG A 174 32.34 53.49 69.35
C ARG A 174 33.60 54.35 69.27
N ILE A 175 34.67 53.85 68.67
CA ILE A 175 35.93 54.60 68.48
C ILE A 175 35.69 55.82 67.58
N THR A 176 34.99 55.65 66.46
CA THR A 176 34.66 56.73 65.54
C THR A 176 33.79 57.79 66.20
N GLN A 177 32.80 57.38 67.00
CA GLN A 177 31.92 58.29 67.73
C GLN A 177 32.67 59.09 68.80
N LYS A 178 33.61 58.45 69.52
CA LYS A 178 34.53 59.14 70.44
C LYS A 178 35.43 60.14 69.71
N MET A 179 35.88 59.82 68.50
CA MET A 179 36.70 60.73 67.69
C MET A 179 35.89 61.91 67.13
N LYS A 180 34.62 61.72 66.79
CA LYS A 180 33.74 62.77 66.23
C LYS A 180 33.18 63.72 67.30
N GLY A 181 33.25 63.34 68.57
CA GLY A 181 32.80 64.15 69.72
C GLY A 181 33.87 65.08 70.31
N LYS A 182 35.08 65.09 69.74
CA LYS A 182 36.11 66.13 69.96
C LYS A 182 36.16 67.03 68.74
#